data_AF-A0A9X9HWG4-F1
#
_entry.id   AF-A0A9X9HWG4-F1
#
_cell.length_a   1.000
_cell.length_b   1.000
_cell.length_c   1.000
_cell.angle_alpha   90.00
_cell.angle_beta   90.00
_cell.angle_gamma   90.00
#
_symmetry.space_group_name_H-M   'P 1'
#
loop_
_entity.id
_entity.type
_entity.pdbx_description
1 polymer ?
#
loop_
_entity_poly.entity_id
_entity_poly.type
_entity_poly.pdbx_seq_one_letter_code
_entity_poly.pdbx_strand_id
1 'polypeptide(L)'
;MKTDYTNHKPKTPSQRERILARLRKGSVTSWELAQMGILGYNSRIMELRRAGHEIITVMEEVQNQFGETVKRGRFSLLVSEGRQ
;
A
#
# COMPACT_ATOMS: atom_id res chain seq x y z
N MET A 1 31.55 -22.08 -21.05
CA MET A 1 30.08 -22.03 -21.11
C MET A 1 29.59 -21.19 -19.95
N LYS A 2 28.82 -20.13 -20.21
CA LYS A 2 28.22 -19.28 -19.18
C LYS A 2 26.82 -19.81 -18.96
N THR A 3 26.56 -20.40 -17.80
CA THR A 3 25.26 -20.99 -17.48
C THR A 3 24.35 -19.85 -17.03
N ASP A 4 23.49 -19.38 -17.94
CA ASP A 4 22.48 -18.38 -17.62
C ASP A 4 21.34 -19.06 -16.87
N TYR A 5 21.35 -18.98 -15.54
CA TYR A 5 20.28 -19.49 -14.70
C TYR A 5 19.09 -18.53 -14.75
N THR A 6 18.18 -18.74 -15.71
CA THR A 6 16.88 -18.05 -15.73
C THR A 6 16.00 -18.60 -14.62
N ASN A 7 15.88 -17.86 -13.51
CA ASN A 7 14.99 -18.23 -12.40
C ASN A 7 13.52 -18.03 -12.85
N HIS A 8 12.89 -19.09 -13.35
CA HIS A 8 11.50 -19.11 -13.84
C HIS A 8 10.43 -18.97 -12.74
N LYS A 9 10.80 -18.60 -11.51
CA LYS A 9 9.83 -18.39 -10.43
C LYS A 9 9.07 -17.07 -10.65
N PRO A 10 7.74 -17.05 -10.49
CA PRO A 10 7.00 -15.78 -10.49
C PRO A 10 7.60 -14.88 -9.42
N LYS A 11 7.97 -13.66 -9.81
CA LYS A 11 8.60 -12.70 -8.92
C LYS A 11 7.63 -12.35 -7.78
N THR A 12 8.03 -12.62 -6.55
CA THR A 12 7.26 -12.19 -5.38
C THR A 12 7.05 -10.67 -5.45
N PRO A 13 5.80 -10.17 -5.37
CA PRO A 13 5.55 -8.75 -5.46
C PRO A 13 6.19 -8.02 -4.28
N SER A 14 6.86 -6.91 -4.58
CA SER A 14 7.44 -6.00 -3.60
C SER A 14 6.37 -5.41 -2.69
N GLN A 15 6.75 -4.93 -1.50
CA GLN A 15 5.83 -4.26 -0.58
C GLN A 15 5.11 -3.07 -1.24
N ARG A 16 5.81 -2.33 -2.12
CA ARG A 16 5.25 -1.22 -2.92
C ARG A 16 4.16 -1.71 -3.87
N GLU A 17 4.42 -2.78 -4.62
CA GLU A 17 3.45 -3.39 -5.54
C GLU A 17 2.24 -3.96 -4.80
N ARG A 18 2.46 -4.56 -3.61
CA ARG A 18 1.38 -5.05 -2.74
C ARG A 18 0.48 -3.92 -2.27
N ILE A 19 1.04 -2.77 -1.87
CA ILE A 19 0.26 -1.59 -1.48
C ILE A 19 -0.56 -1.07 -2.66
N LEU A 20 0.07 -0.90 -3.83
CA LEU A 20 -0.64 -0.42 -5.01
C LEU A 20 -1.79 -1.36 -5.40
N ALA A 21 -1.54 -2.67 -5.40
CA ALA A 21 -2.57 -3.67 -5.68
C ALA A 21 -3.72 -3.62 -4.66
N ARG A 22 -3.41 -3.39 -3.37
CA ARG A 22 -4.42 -3.23 -2.32
C ARG A 22 -5.23 -1.95 -2.49
N LEU A 23 -4.59 -0.84 -2.86
CA LEU A 23 -5.23 0.46 -3.12
C LEU A 23 -6.15 0.43 -4.35
N ARG A 24 -5.76 -0.30 -5.40
CA ARG A 24 -6.60 -0.53 -6.59
C ARG A 24 -7.90 -1.29 -6.27
N LYS A 25 -7.91 -2.10 -5.21
CA LYS A 25 -9.12 -2.79 -4.72
C LYS A 25 -9.99 -1.91 -3.81
N GLY A 26 -9.48 -0.76 -3.37
CA GLY A 26 -10.16 0.16 -2.47
C GLY A 26 -9.22 0.74 -1.42
N SER A 27 -9.76 1.66 -0.62
CA SER A 27 -8.98 2.32 0.43
C SER A 27 -8.41 1.32 1.46
N VAL A 28 -7.32 1.72 2.11
CA VAL A 28 -6.65 0.92 3.16
C VAL A 28 -6.13 1.82 4.26
N THR A 29 -6.18 1.36 5.50
CA THR A 29 -5.66 2.08 6.66
C THR A 29 -4.21 1.72 6.95
N SER A 30 -3.50 2.59 7.66
CA SER A 30 -2.16 2.31 8.19
C SER A 30 -2.12 1.03 9.03
N TRP A 31 -3.19 0.73 9.76
CA TRP A 31 -3.31 -0.49 10.56
C TRP A 31 -3.43 -1.75 9.69
N GLU A 32 -4.30 -1.74 8.65
CA GLU A 32 -4.39 -2.86 7.71
C GLU A 32 -3.05 -3.13 6.99
N LEU A 33 -2.31 -2.08 6.62
CA LEU A 33 -0.98 -2.24 6.02
C LEU A 33 0.03 -2.87 7.00
N ALA A 34 -0.05 -2.53 8.28
CA ALA A 34 0.76 -3.18 9.31
C ALA A 34 0.39 -4.66 9.49
N GLN A 35 -0.91 -5.00 9.47
CA GLN A 35 -1.39 -6.40 9.51
C GLN A 35 -0.92 -7.21 8.29
N MET A 36 -0.72 -6.56 7.14
CA MET A 36 -0.10 -7.18 5.95
C MET A 36 1.42 -7.36 6.05
N GLY A 37 2.03 -7.02 7.20
CA GLY A 37 3.47 -7.09 7.42
C GLY A 37 4.28 -5.96 6.76
N ILE A 38 3.63 -4.84 6.40
CA ILE A 38 4.26 -3.71 5.71
C ILE A 38 4.49 -2.56 6.70
N LEU A 39 5.54 -2.68 7.52
CA LEU A 39 5.83 -1.69 8.57
C LEU A 39 6.33 -0.34 8.04
N GLY A 40 7.02 -0.34 6.89
CA GLY A 40 7.53 0.87 6.22
C GLY A 40 6.54 1.50 5.23
N TYR A 41 5.23 1.38 5.47
CA TYR A 41 4.20 1.75 4.50
C TYR A 41 4.28 3.22 4.05
N ASN A 42 4.61 4.16 4.94
CA ASN A 42 4.72 5.58 4.60
C ASN A 42 5.75 5.83 3.48
N SER A 43 6.94 5.22 3.58
CA SER A 43 7.97 5.32 2.54
C SER A 43 7.48 4.75 1.21
N ARG A 44 6.72 3.65 1.24
CA ARG A 44 6.15 3.03 0.03
C ARG A 44 5.04 3.87 -0.60
N ILE A 45 4.19 4.50 0.21
CA ILE A 45 3.20 5.46 -0.28
C ILE A 45 3.91 6.68 -0.91
N MET A 46 4.98 7.18 -0.31
CA MET A 46 5.79 8.26 -0.90
C MET A 46 6.44 7.84 -2.23
N GLU A 47 6.98 6.63 -2.31
CA GLU A 47 7.51 6.07 -3.56
C GLU A 47 6.44 5.99 -4.65
N LEU A 48 5.22 5.56 -4.30
CA LEU A 48 4.09 5.51 -5.24
C LEU A 48 3.67 6.90 -5.71
N ARG A 49 3.61 7.89 -4.81
CA ARG A 49 3.34 9.28 -5.17
C ARG A 49 4.42 9.84 -6.11
N ARG A 50 5.69 9.58 -5.83
CA ARG A 50 6.81 9.96 -6.71
C ARG A 50 6.76 9.27 -8.07
N ALA A 51 6.19 8.06 -8.13
CA ALA A 51 5.94 7.34 -9.37
C ALA A 51 4.68 7.83 -10.13
N GLY A 52 3.99 8.87 -9.63
CA GLY A 52 2.82 9.47 -10.29
C GLY A 52 1.47 8.90 -9.85
N HIS A 53 1.43 8.01 -8.85
CA HIS A 53 0.15 7.54 -8.31
C HIS A 53 -0.46 8.57 -7.37
N GLU A 54 -1.63 9.09 -7.73
CA GLU A 54 -2.39 10.03 -6.92
C GLU A 54 -3.02 9.31 -5.72
N ILE A 55 -2.35 9.36 -4.57
CA ILE A 55 -2.81 8.74 -3.33
C ILE A 55 -3.13 9.82 -2.32
N ILE A 56 -4.40 9.95 -1.94
CA ILE A 56 -4.84 10.81 -0.83
C ILE A 56 -4.73 10.11 0.51
N THR A 57 -4.64 10.91 1.55
CA THR A 57 -4.68 10.45 2.94
C THR A 57 -5.74 11.24 3.69
N VAL A 58 -6.66 10.53 4.33
CA VAL A 58 -7.64 11.10 5.27
C VAL A 58 -7.31 10.56 6.66
N MET A 59 -7.28 11.44 7.66
CA MET A 59 -7.12 11.01 9.05
C MET A 59 -8.49 10.72 9.65
N GLU A 60 -8.74 9.47 10.01
CA GLU A 60 -9.98 9.01 10.62
C GLU A 60 -9.79 8.87 12.12
N GLU A 61 -10.80 9.22 12.91
CA GLU A 61 -10.81 8.99 14.34
C GLU A 61 -11.30 7.57 14.64
N VAL A 62 -10.56 6.84 15.47
CA VAL A 62 -10.89 5.46 15.86
C VAL A 62 -10.63 5.29 17.35
N GLN A 63 -11.41 4.42 18.00
CA GLN A 63 -11.14 4.00 19.37
C GLN A 63 -10.01 2.97 19.39
N ASN A 64 -9.01 3.19 20.22
CA ASN A 64 -7.96 2.20 20.48
C ASN A 64 -8.42 1.18 21.53
N GLN A 65 -7.56 0.20 21.85
CA GLN A 65 -7.86 -0.85 22.84
C GLN A 65 -8.06 -0.33 24.28
N PHE A 66 -7.67 0.92 24.54
CA PHE A 66 -7.81 1.58 25.84
C PHE A 66 -9.05 2.50 25.91
N GLY A 67 -9.85 2.57 24.83
CA GLY A 67 -11.00 3.48 24.74
C GLY A 67 -10.62 4.94 24.50
N GLU A 68 -9.42 5.20 23.98
CA GLU A 68 -9.00 6.55 23.57
C GLU A 68 -9.23 6.77 22.08
N THR A 69 -9.71 7.96 21.73
CA THR A 69 -9.81 8.42 20.35
C THR A 69 -8.42 8.73 19.80
N VAL A 70 -8.00 7.98 18.79
CA VAL A 70 -6.73 8.19 18.07
C VAL A 70 -6.98 8.43 16.59
N LYS A 71 -6.03 9.09 15.92
CA LYS A 71 -6.10 9.32 14.48
C LYS A 71 -5.41 8.20 13.70
N ARG A 72 -6.07 7.68 12.67
CA ARG A 72 -5.58 6.64 11.77
C ARG A 72 -5.63 7.14 10.33
N GLY A 73 -4.52 7.03 9.60
CA GLY A 73 -4.50 7.38 8.18
C GLY A 73 -5.22 6.33 7.33
N ARG A 74 -6.22 6.76 6.55
CA ARG A 74 -6.80 6.01 5.43
C ARG A 74 -6.24 6.53 4.13
N PHE A 75 -5.71 5.63 3.32
CA PHE A 75 -5.14 5.91 2.01
C PHE A 75 -6.09 5.45 0.91
N SER A 76 -6.30 6.29 -0.09
CA SER A 76 -7.12 5.98 -1.26
C SER A 76 -6.42 6.42 -2.53
N LEU A 77 -6.54 5.63 -3.59
CA LEU A 77 -6.10 6.02 -4.94
C LEU A 77 -7.19 6.91 -5.55
N LEU A 78 -6.85 8.11 -6.04
CA LEU A 78 -7.80 9.07 -6.60
C LEU A 78 -8.24 8.77 -8.03
N VAL A 79 -7.51 7.92 -8.76
CA VAL A 79 -7.85 7.60 -10.15
C VAL A 79 -7.84 6.09 -10.34
N SER A 80 -9.03 5.55 -10.62
CA SER A 80 -9.20 4.30 -11.34
C SER A 80 -8.64 4.48 -12.74
N GLU A 81 -7.53 3.82 -13.06
CA GLU A 81 -7.21 3.57 -14.47
C GLU A 81 -8.40 2.78 -15.06
N GLY A 82 -9.18 3.43 -15.92
CA GLY A 82 -10.15 2.86 -16.86
C GLY A 82 -11.02 1.69 -16.37
N ARG A 83 -12.22 2.01 -15.84
CA ARG A 83 -13.42 1.28 -16.30
C ARG A 83 -13.92 2.02 -17.55
N GLN A 84 -13.50 1.55 -18.71
CA GLN A 84 -14.28 1.59 -19.95
C GLN A 84 -14.51 0.15 -20.36
#